data_AF-A0A3S4WN05-F1
#
_entry.id   AF-A0A3S4WN05-F1
#
_cell.length_a   1.000
_cell.length_b   1.000
_cell.length_c   1.000
_cell.angle_alpha   90.00
_cell.angle_beta   90.00
_cell.angle_gamma   90.00
#
_symmetry.space_group_name_H-M   'P 1'
#
loop_
_entity.id
_entity.type
_entity.pdbx_description
1 polymer ?
#
loop_
_entity_poly.entity_id
_entity_poly.type
_entity_poly.pdbx_seq_one_letter_code
_entity_poly.pdbx_strand_id
1 'polypeptide(L)' 'MKTFYKIKSLIGYQQTDGVFRDYLMQLRDADVIEINDGDIIANKVSDDFYCRLAAVFGVQLDEELNPIEQGVEP' A
#
# COMPACT_ATOMS: atom_id res chain seq x y z
N MET A 1 -1.48 -2.65 -11.54
CA MET A 1 -2.04 -3.17 -10.26
C MET A 1 -0.94 -3.81 -9.44
N LYS A 2 -0.92 -3.57 -8.14
CA LYS A 2 0.08 -4.10 -7.20
C LYS A 2 -0.58 -5.00 -6.16
N THR A 3 0.13 -5.99 -5.64
CA THR A 3 -0.42 -6.91 -4.63
C THR A 3 -0.51 -6.22 -3.27
N PHE A 4 -1.40 -6.69 -2.40
CA PHE A 4 -1.44 -6.28 -0.99
C PHE A 4 -0.08 -6.46 -0.31
N TYR A 5 0.66 -7.51 -0.65
CA TYR A 5 2.03 -7.70 -0.15
C TYR A 5 2.91 -6.47 -0.38
N LYS A 6 2.88 -5.86 -1.58
CA LYS A 6 3.77 -4.74 -1.90
C LYS A 6 3.51 -3.51 -1.02
N ILE A 7 2.25 -3.16 -0.79
CA ILE A 7 1.91 -2.04 0.10
C ILE A 7 2.13 -2.39 1.57
N LYS A 8 1.77 -3.61 1.99
CA LYS A 8 1.99 -4.06 3.38
C LYS A 8 3.46 -4.00 3.77
N SER A 9 4.35 -4.47 2.89
CA SER A 9 5.80 -4.39 3.10
C SER A 9 6.29 -2.94 3.22
N LEU A 10 5.75 -2.01 2.43
CA LEU A 10 6.11 -0.60 2.51
C LEU A 10 5.76 0.05 3.85
N ILE A 11 4.61 -0.30 4.42
CA ILE A 11 4.10 0.33 5.66
C ILE A 11 4.36 -0.52 6.91
N GLY A 12 5.14 -1.60 6.79
CA GLY A 12 5.45 -2.51 7.88
C GLY A 12 4.25 -3.33 8.42
N TYR A 13 3.18 -3.51 7.64
CA TYR A 13 1.96 -4.19 8.08
C TYR A 13 2.09 -5.72 8.00
N GLN A 14 2.08 -6.40 9.15
CA GLN A 14 2.40 -7.84 9.25
C GLN A 14 1.19 -8.79 9.19
N GLN A 15 -0.04 -8.28 9.22
CA GLN A 15 -1.23 -9.16 9.27
C GLN A 15 -1.60 -9.73 7.89
N THR A 16 -2.51 -10.70 7.89
CA THR A 16 -2.99 -11.40 6.69
C THR A 16 -3.67 -10.45 5.70
N ASP A 17 -3.80 -10.87 4.44
CA ASP A 17 -4.47 -10.08 3.40
C ASP A 17 -5.93 -9.75 3.74
N GLY A 18 -6.64 -10.67 4.43
CA GLY A 18 -8.01 -10.43 4.89
C GLY A 18 -8.08 -9.33 5.96
N VAL A 19 -7.22 -9.43 6.98
CA VAL A 19 -7.14 -8.41 8.04
C VAL A 19 -6.68 -7.06 7.48
N PHE A 20 -5.81 -7.06 6.47
CA PHE A 20 -5.41 -5.83 5.79
C PHE A 20 -6.57 -5.20 5.01
N ARG A 21 -7.39 -6.01 4.32
CA ARG A 21 -8.60 -5.51 3.65
C ARG A 21 -9.56 -4.88 4.66
N ASP A 22 -9.80 -5.53 5.79
CA ASP A 22 -10.68 -5.00 6.83
C ASP A 22 -10.15 -3.67 7.39
N TYR A 23 -8.83 -3.57 7.57
CA TYR A 23 -8.18 -2.32 7.96
C TYR A 23 -8.37 -1.20 6.92
N LEU A 24 -8.24 -1.50 5.62
CA LEU A 24 -8.53 -0.51 4.57
C LEU A 24 -10.00 -0.06 4.59
N MET A 25 -10.94 -0.97 4.88
CA MET A 25 -12.36 -0.59 5.03
C MET A 25 -12.57 0.31 6.26
N GLN A 26 -11.91 0.03 7.38
CA GLN A 26 -11.96 0.89 8.57
C GLN A 26 -11.42 2.30 8.30
N LEU A 27 -10.30 2.42 7.56
CA LEU A 27 -9.75 3.71 7.16
C LEU A 27 -10.70 4.48 6.24
N ARG A 28 -11.40 3.78 5.34
CA ARG A 28 -12.43 4.37 4.49
C ARG A 28 -13.61 4.87 5.31
N ASP A 29 -14.13 4.05 6.23
CA ASP A 29 -15.26 4.40 7.08
C ASP A 29 -14.94 5.56 8.03
N ALA A 30 -13.65 5.78 8.33
CA ALA A 30 -13.14 6.91 9.08
C ALA A 30 -12.76 8.14 8.21
N ASP A 31 -13.10 8.13 6.92
CA ASP A 31 -12.80 9.19 5.94
C ASP A 31 -11.29 9.51 5.79
N VAL A 32 -10.41 8.56 6.12
CA VAL A 32 -8.95 8.71 5.98
C VAL A 32 -8.51 8.45 4.54
N ILE A 33 -9.19 7.51 3.85
CA ILE A 33 -8.92 7.16 2.46
C ILE A 33 -10.21 7.03 1.67
N GLU A 34 -10.13 7.30 0.36
CA GLU A 34 -11.20 7.01 -0.59
C GLU A 34 -10.89 5.71 -1.34
N ILE A 35 -11.89 4.84 -1.50
CA ILE A 35 -11.79 3.59 -2.27
C ILE A 35 -12.83 3.64 -3.39
N ASN A 36 -12.37 3.80 -4.62
CA ASN A 36 -13.19 3.85 -5.82
C ASN A 36 -13.42 2.45 -6.41
N ASP A 37 -14.34 2.35 -7.36
CA ASP A 37 -14.53 1.11 -8.10
C ASP A 37 -13.25 0.71 -8.84
N GLY A 38 -12.89 -0.58 -8.78
CA GLY A 38 -11.66 -1.10 -9.35
C GLY A 38 -10.37 -0.80 -8.57
N ASP A 39 -10.41 -0.01 -7.50
CA ASP A 39 -9.23 0.24 -6.66
C ASP A 39 -8.74 -1.01 -5.95
N ILE A 40 -9.65 -1.91 -5.60
CA ILE A 40 -9.32 -3.18 -4.98
C ILE A 40 -10.01 -4.32 -5.74
N ILE A 41 -9.21 -5.19 -6.34
CA ILE A 41 -9.69 -6.42 -7.00
C ILE A 41 -8.98 -7.61 -6.37
N ALA A 42 -9.75 -8.48 -5.72
CA ALA A 42 -9.23 -9.59 -4.90
C ALA A 42 -8.20 -9.11 -3.86
N ASN A 43 -6.92 -9.46 -4.01
CA ASN A 43 -5.82 -9.03 -3.13
C ASN A 43 -4.84 -8.09 -3.84
N LYS A 44 -5.33 -7.32 -4.82
CA LYS A 44 -4.56 -6.34 -5.57
C LYS A 44 -5.19 -4.97 -5.46
N VAL A 45 -4.34 -3.94 -5.49
CA VAL A 45 -4.70 -2.54 -5.56
C VAL A 45 -4.39 -1.95 -6.94
N SER A 46 -5.19 -0.99 -7.40
CA SER A 46 -4.87 -0.18 -8.58
C SER A 46 -3.57 0.59 -8.37
N ASP A 47 -2.91 1.00 -9.47
CA ASP A 47 -1.66 1.76 -9.34
C ASP A 47 -1.89 3.16 -8.77
N ASP A 48 -3.02 3.78 -9.11
CA ASP A 48 -3.47 5.05 -8.52
C ASP A 48 -3.74 4.92 -7.02
N PHE A 49 -4.54 3.92 -6.61
CA PHE A 49 -4.85 3.71 -5.20
C PHE A 49 -3.61 3.38 -4.38
N TYR A 50 -2.66 2.64 -4.94
CA TYR A 50 -1.38 2.40 -4.30
C TYR A 50 -0.62 3.71 -3.99
N CYS A 51 -0.60 4.67 -4.92
CA CYS A 51 0.05 5.96 -4.71
C CYS A 51 -0.67 6.79 -3.64
N ARG A 52 -2.00 6.87 -3.69
CA ARG A 52 -2.80 7.56 -2.67
C ARG A 52 -2.61 6.94 -1.29
N LEU A 53 -2.59 5.60 -1.21
CA LEU A 53 -2.38 4.88 0.04
C LEU A 53 -0.97 5.09 0.60
N ALA A 54 0.06 5.04 -0.25
CA ALA A 54 1.43 5.35 0.17
C ALA A 54 1.55 6.78 0.74
N ALA A 55 0.90 7.77 0.11
CA ALA A 55 0.89 9.15 0.59
C ALA A 55 0.23 9.29 1.97
N VAL A 56 -0.88 8.58 2.23
CA VAL A 56 -1.56 8.55 3.54
C VAL A 56 -0.63 8.04 4.65
N PHE A 57 0.22 7.06 4.33
CA PHE A 57 1.21 6.52 5.26
C PHE A 57 2.55 7.28 5.26
N GLY A 58 2.65 8.40 4.53
CA GLY A 58 3.89 9.17 4.44
C GLY A 58 5.04 8.45 3.72
N VAL A 59 4.73 7.43 2.92
CA VAL A 59 5.71 6.67 2.14
C VAL A 59 6.00 7.41 0.84
N GLN A 60 7.28 7.77 0.65
CA GLN A 60 7.75 8.29 -0.64
C GLN A 60 7.90 7.14 -1.64
N LEU A 61 7.33 7.28 -2.83
CA LEU A 61 7.41 6.25 -3.87
C LEU A 61 8.47 6.54 -4.93
N ASP A 62 9.06 7.74 -4.93
CA ASP A 62 10.12 8.11 -5.85
C ASP A 62 11.41 7.33 -5.54
N GLU A 63 11.89 6.59 -6.54
CA GLU A 63 13.12 5.79 -6.49
C GLU A 63 14.37 6.65 -6.25
N GLU A 64 14.33 7.95 -6.58
CA GLU A 64 15.46 8.87 -6.36
C GLU A 64 15.61 9.32 -4.90
N LEU A 65 14.55 9.23 -4.08
CA LEU A 65 14.56 9.66 -2.67
C LEU A 65 14.49 8.50 -1.69
N ASN A 66 14.09 7.32 -2.16
CA ASN A 66 14.21 6.05 -1.44
C ASN A 66 15.35 5.24 -2.04
N PRO A 67 16.59 5.38 -1.54
CA PRO A 67 17.63 4.43 -1.90
C PRO A 67 17.17 3.07 -1.38
N ILE A 68 16.69 2.23 -2.30
CA ILE A 68 16.78 0.79 -2.10
C ILE A 68 18.27 0.58 -1.87
N GLU A 69 18.68 0.12 -0.69
CA GLU A 69 20.05 -0.32 -0.47
C GLU A 69 20.32 -1.41 -1.52
N GLN A 70 20.87 -1.00 -2.66
CA GLN A 70 21.26 -1.89 -3.72
C GLN A 70 22.43 -2.67 -3.16
N GLY A 71 22.14 -3.92 -2.81
CA GLY A 71 23.13 -4.99 -2.70
C GLY A 71 24.38 -4.60 -1.92
N VAL A 72 24.33 -4.74 -0.60
CA VAL A 72 25.56 -5.17 0.08
C VAL A 72 25.72 -6.66 -0.24
N GLU A 73 26.38 -6.95 -1.37
CA GLU A 73 27.08 -8.23 -1.56
C GLU A 73 28.40 -7.97 -2.33
N PRO A 74 29.49 -8.69 -2.04
CA PRO A 74 29.73 -9.69 -0.98
C PRO A 74 30.68 -9.23 0.14
#